data_AF-A0A6V8E3N2-F1
#
_entry.id   AF-A0A6V8E3N2-F1
#
_cell.length_a   1.000
_cell.length_b   1.000
_cell.length_c   1.000
_cell.angle_alpha   90.00
_cell.angle_beta   90.00
_cell.angle_gamma   90.00
#
_symmetry.space_group_name_H-M   'P 1'
#
loop_
_entity.id
_entity.type
_entity.pdbx_description
1 polymer ?
#
loop_
_entity_poly.entity_id
_entity_poly.type
_entity_poly.pdbx_seq_one_letter_code
_entity_poly.pdbx_strand_id
1 'polypeptide(L)'
;IMEDAFENDEEAKHHIALCHLYCHALELSPFPERALPAADVLRTAMPGLGHLVHMPSHIDAWVGQWKEAVECNIAAVEADDRYVELTGNESQFYKFYRMHNHHFIVWCAMFEGQYETALKYARKAAATLPAGDENHGVNFMLAGIIPMGAIFLESYVTMTWHVMIRFGKWDEILAEPMHSDKDAFPATIATQHYARGVAYASKGMVPEAEAEQVLFKEALQNPALAGRVMHNNLMYQDPSEGPSILNVNAAILEAEIEYRRQFLAKADGKDYDFTAAFDELRRGVDLSLNLAYNEPWGQMQPVRHILGALLFEQGHIEEAEEVYRADIKLWKDNMWGLLGLKLCLEARGDAAEELAEVTALFNERSSRADIVPAKTCFCAQDALAKSCCD
;
A
#
# COMPACT_ATOMS: atom_id res chain seq x y z
N ILE A 1 12.82 11.97 -29.08
CA ILE A 1 13.32 10.77 -29.79
C ILE A 1 12.27 9.67 -29.76
N MET A 2 11.92 9.11 -28.60
CA MET A 2 10.90 8.05 -28.56
C MET A 2 9.54 8.53 -29.06
N GLU A 3 9.06 9.69 -28.61
CA GLU A 3 7.77 10.25 -29.08
C GLU A 3 7.76 10.45 -30.60
N ASP A 4 8.82 11.02 -31.16
CA ASP A 4 9.01 11.18 -32.60
C ASP A 4 8.99 9.83 -33.35
N ALA A 5 9.59 8.78 -32.77
CA ALA A 5 9.53 7.43 -33.33
C ALA A 5 8.10 6.86 -33.27
N PHE A 6 7.41 7.00 -32.13
CA PHE A 6 6.00 6.57 -31.99
C PHE A 6 5.06 7.35 -32.91
N GLU A 7 5.35 8.61 -33.25
CA GLU A 7 4.52 9.42 -34.14
C GLU A 7 4.75 9.09 -35.63
N ASN A 8 6.00 8.81 -36.02
CA ASN A 8 6.39 8.75 -37.43
C ASN A 8 6.72 7.34 -37.95
N ASP A 9 6.82 6.32 -37.08
CA ASP A 9 7.16 4.95 -37.45
C ASP A 9 6.17 3.93 -36.86
N GLU A 10 5.45 3.22 -37.75
CA GLU A 10 4.49 2.18 -37.35
C GLU A 10 5.16 0.95 -36.70
N GLU A 11 6.42 0.65 -37.06
CA GLU A 11 7.15 -0.44 -36.43
C GLU A 11 7.49 -0.10 -34.98
N ALA A 12 7.83 1.16 -34.70
CA ALA A 12 8.13 1.62 -33.35
C ALA A 12 6.94 1.45 -32.39
N LYS A 13 5.70 1.64 -32.87
CA LYS A 13 4.46 1.47 -32.09
C LYS A 13 4.24 0.04 -31.60
N HIS A 14 4.85 -0.95 -32.24
CA HIS A 14 4.70 -2.37 -31.92
C HIS A 14 6.01 -3.03 -31.45
N HIS A 15 7.12 -2.28 -31.45
CA HIS A 15 8.42 -2.79 -31.04
C HIS A 15 8.48 -2.94 -29.52
N ILE A 16 8.49 -4.18 -29.04
CA ILE A 16 8.35 -4.55 -27.63
C ILE A 16 9.29 -3.77 -26.70
N ALA A 17 10.57 -3.66 -27.05
CA ALA A 17 11.52 -2.91 -26.21
C ALA A 17 11.23 -1.40 -26.16
N LEU A 18 10.70 -0.81 -27.24
CA LEU A 18 10.35 0.61 -27.25
C LEU A 18 9.08 0.84 -26.45
N CYS A 19 8.07 -0.02 -26.59
CA CYS A 19 6.86 0.03 -25.76
C CYS A 19 7.20 -0.10 -24.27
N HIS A 20 8.09 -1.05 -23.92
CA HIS A 20 8.58 -1.26 -22.55
C HIS A 20 9.26 -0.01 -21.98
N LEU A 21 10.24 0.53 -22.70
CA LEU A 21 10.94 1.74 -22.28
C LEU A 21 10.00 2.95 -22.20
N TYR A 22 8.98 3.02 -23.05
CA TYR A 22 8.05 4.15 -23.07
C TYR A 22 7.12 4.15 -21.86
N CYS A 23 6.69 2.97 -21.43
CA CYS A 23 5.95 2.82 -20.18
C CYS A 23 6.78 3.33 -18.99
N HIS A 24 8.03 2.87 -18.83
CA HIS A 24 8.89 3.38 -17.75
C HIS A 24 9.21 4.88 -17.87
N ALA A 25 9.40 5.40 -19.09
CA ALA A 25 9.71 6.81 -19.28
C ALA A 25 8.54 7.74 -18.93
N LEU A 26 7.30 7.28 -19.12
CA LEU A 26 6.11 8.07 -18.84
C LEU A 26 5.45 7.75 -17.50
N GLU A 27 5.87 6.69 -16.83
CA GLU A 27 5.50 6.42 -15.46
C GLU A 27 5.82 7.63 -14.56
N LEU A 28 4.86 8.04 -13.71
CA LEU A 28 4.92 9.25 -12.87
C LEU A 28 5.15 10.57 -13.63
N SER A 29 5.10 10.59 -14.97
CA SER A 29 5.10 11.85 -15.72
C SER A 29 3.77 12.61 -15.53
N PRO A 30 3.67 13.89 -15.94
CA PRO A 30 2.39 14.59 -15.96
C PRO A 30 1.38 14.07 -17.00
N PHE A 31 1.76 13.10 -17.85
CA PHE A 31 0.95 12.61 -18.97
C PHE A 31 1.12 11.09 -19.20
N PRO A 32 0.96 10.25 -18.16
CA PRO A 32 1.16 8.80 -18.26
C PRO A 32 0.22 8.14 -19.28
N GLU A 33 -0.95 8.73 -19.54
CA GLU A 33 -1.94 8.22 -20.49
C GLU A 33 -1.43 8.12 -21.92
N ARG A 34 -0.37 8.87 -22.28
CA ARG A 34 0.24 8.77 -23.61
C ARG A 34 0.91 7.41 -23.86
N ALA A 35 1.27 6.69 -22.80
CA ALA A 35 1.85 5.35 -22.90
C ALA A 35 0.79 4.22 -22.97
N LEU A 36 -0.51 4.51 -22.84
CA LEU A 36 -1.56 3.48 -22.89
C LEU A 36 -1.51 2.60 -24.14
N PRO A 37 -1.34 3.14 -25.38
CA PRO A 37 -1.22 2.28 -26.56
C PRO A 37 -0.01 1.34 -26.50
N ALA A 38 1.11 1.80 -25.92
CA ALA A 38 2.30 0.97 -25.74
C ALA A 38 2.08 -0.11 -24.66
N ALA A 39 1.41 0.24 -23.56
CA ALA A 39 1.01 -0.69 -22.52
C ALA A 39 0.10 -1.80 -23.08
N ASP A 40 -0.88 -1.45 -23.93
CA ASP A 40 -1.79 -2.43 -24.53
C ASP A 40 -1.06 -3.43 -25.45
N VAL A 41 -0.01 -3.01 -26.16
CA VAL A 41 0.85 -3.92 -26.93
C VAL A 41 1.53 -4.93 -26.00
N LEU A 42 2.15 -4.46 -24.92
CA LEU A 42 2.90 -5.33 -23.99
C LEU A 42 2.01 -6.37 -23.31
N ARG A 43 0.74 -6.03 -23.06
CA ARG A 43 -0.26 -6.88 -22.38
C ARG A 43 -0.40 -8.26 -23.03
N THR A 44 -0.15 -8.38 -24.33
CA THR A 44 -0.38 -9.63 -25.09
C THR A 44 0.78 -10.05 -26.00
N ALA A 45 1.78 -9.20 -26.24
CA ALA A 45 2.85 -9.48 -27.20
C ALA A 45 3.73 -10.68 -26.82
N MET A 46 4.00 -10.87 -25.53
CA MET A 46 4.85 -11.96 -25.01
C MET A 46 4.26 -12.59 -23.74
N PRO A 47 3.16 -13.37 -23.86
CA PRO A 47 2.38 -13.83 -22.70
C PRO A 47 3.13 -14.81 -21.78
N GLY A 48 4.26 -15.36 -22.23
CA GLY A 48 5.12 -16.22 -21.40
C GLY A 48 6.20 -15.47 -20.60
N LEU A 49 6.29 -14.14 -20.74
CA LEU A 49 7.25 -13.32 -20.02
C LEU A 49 6.53 -12.46 -19.00
N GLY A 50 6.43 -12.94 -17.76
CA GLY A 50 5.71 -12.29 -16.67
C GLY A 50 6.04 -10.81 -16.55
N HIS A 51 7.33 -10.45 -16.63
CA HIS A 51 7.75 -9.04 -16.64
C HIS A 51 7.01 -8.19 -17.68
N LEU A 52 7.01 -8.59 -18.96
CA LEU A 52 6.35 -7.78 -20.00
C LEU A 52 4.83 -7.76 -19.86
N VAL A 53 4.24 -8.85 -19.36
CA VAL A 53 2.78 -8.93 -19.11
C VAL A 53 2.36 -7.99 -17.98
N HIS A 54 3.23 -7.77 -16.99
CA HIS A 54 2.99 -6.91 -15.84
C HIS A 54 3.17 -5.41 -16.18
N MET A 55 4.11 -5.09 -17.07
CA MET A 55 4.46 -3.70 -17.44
C MET A 55 3.30 -2.72 -17.66
N PRO A 56 2.14 -3.11 -18.24
CA PRO A 56 1.01 -2.20 -18.37
C PRO A 56 0.54 -1.59 -17.05
N SER A 57 0.68 -2.30 -15.91
CA SER A 57 0.25 -1.77 -14.61
C SER A 57 0.99 -0.53 -14.15
N HIS A 58 2.22 -0.33 -14.64
CA HIS A 58 2.98 0.89 -14.40
C HIS A 58 2.30 2.12 -14.99
N ILE A 59 1.43 1.97 -15.99
CA ILE A 59 0.64 3.08 -16.56
C ILE A 59 -0.79 3.03 -16.03
N ASP A 60 -1.41 1.84 -16.03
CA ASP A 60 -2.81 1.63 -15.65
C ASP A 60 -3.10 2.23 -14.25
N ALA A 61 -2.20 2.04 -13.28
CA ALA A 61 -2.36 2.59 -11.93
C ALA A 61 -2.39 4.14 -11.90
N TRP A 62 -1.50 4.82 -12.64
CA TRP A 62 -1.45 6.29 -12.67
C TRP A 62 -2.60 6.94 -13.41
N VAL A 63 -3.25 6.22 -14.33
CA VAL A 63 -4.43 6.72 -15.04
C VAL A 63 -5.75 6.33 -14.40
N GLY A 64 -5.73 5.60 -13.28
CA GLY A 64 -6.91 5.14 -12.55
C GLY A 64 -7.56 3.87 -13.09
N GLN A 65 -6.86 3.12 -13.93
CA GLN A 65 -7.25 1.81 -14.46
C GLN A 65 -6.80 0.68 -13.51
N TRP A 66 -7.19 0.80 -12.24
CA TRP A 66 -6.74 -0.12 -11.18
C TRP A 66 -7.18 -1.58 -11.43
N LYS A 67 -8.36 -1.78 -12.03
CA LYS A 67 -8.86 -3.10 -12.43
C LYS A 67 -7.90 -3.77 -13.43
N GLU A 68 -7.54 -3.05 -14.48
CA GLU A 68 -6.63 -3.52 -15.54
C GLU A 68 -5.25 -3.83 -14.96
N ALA A 69 -4.78 -3.01 -14.01
CA ALA A 69 -3.54 -3.23 -13.28
C ALA A 69 -3.57 -4.52 -12.44
N VAL A 70 -4.68 -4.83 -11.75
CA VAL A 70 -4.84 -6.10 -11.04
C VAL A 70 -4.80 -7.28 -12.00
N GLU A 71 -5.61 -7.22 -13.08
CA GLU A 71 -5.76 -8.31 -14.04
C GLU A 71 -4.44 -8.65 -14.75
N CYS A 72 -3.68 -7.65 -15.20
CA CYS A 72 -2.42 -7.90 -15.89
C CYS A 72 -1.34 -8.48 -14.97
N ASN A 73 -1.27 -8.05 -13.71
CA ASN A 73 -0.30 -8.63 -12.78
C ASN A 73 -0.68 -10.04 -12.34
N ILE A 74 -1.98 -10.37 -12.24
CA ILE A 74 -2.43 -11.75 -12.05
C ILE A 74 -1.93 -12.63 -13.21
N ALA A 75 -2.12 -12.18 -14.45
CA ALA A 75 -1.63 -12.90 -15.63
C ALA A 75 -0.09 -13.01 -15.65
N ALA A 76 0.62 -11.97 -15.20
CA ALA A 76 2.08 -12.00 -15.08
C ALA A 76 2.56 -13.04 -14.06
N VAL A 77 1.94 -13.10 -12.88
CA VAL A 77 2.27 -14.12 -11.86
C VAL A 77 1.96 -15.53 -12.38
N GLU A 78 0.86 -15.72 -13.11
CA GLU A 78 0.54 -17.01 -13.75
C GLU A 78 1.58 -17.42 -14.81
N ALA A 79 2.07 -16.46 -15.61
CA ALA A 79 3.13 -16.71 -16.58
C ALA A 79 4.46 -17.09 -15.89
N ASP A 80 4.82 -16.38 -14.81
CA ASP A 80 6.02 -16.66 -14.03
C ASP A 80 5.95 -18.04 -13.35
N ASP A 81 4.82 -18.39 -12.75
CA ASP A 81 4.60 -19.70 -12.14
C ASP A 81 4.78 -20.82 -13.17
N ARG A 82 4.20 -20.66 -14.36
CA ARG A 82 4.34 -21.64 -15.45
C ARG A 82 5.79 -21.76 -15.91
N TYR A 83 6.52 -20.64 -15.99
CA TYR A 83 7.95 -20.68 -16.35
C TYR A 83 8.76 -21.46 -15.29
N VAL A 84 8.50 -21.23 -14.01
CA VAL A 84 9.16 -22.00 -12.93
C VAL A 84 8.80 -23.48 -13.00
N GLU A 85 7.53 -23.82 -13.21
CA GLU A 85 7.10 -25.22 -13.34
C GLU A 85 7.84 -25.95 -14.48
N LEU A 86 8.03 -25.28 -15.62
CA LEU A 86 8.67 -25.86 -16.80
C LEU A 86 10.20 -25.96 -16.67
N THR A 87 10.83 -25.01 -15.99
CA THR A 87 12.30 -24.86 -15.99
C THR A 87 12.97 -25.29 -14.68
N GLY A 88 12.21 -25.33 -13.58
CA GLY A 88 12.75 -25.48 -12.22
C GLY A 88 13.57 -24.27 -11.76
N ASN A 89 13.46 -23.11 -12.41
CA ASN A 89 14.24 -21.92 -12.07
C ASN A 89 13.76 -21.27 -10.76
N GLU A 90 14.35 -21.72 -9.66
CA GLU A 90 14.17 -21.18 -8.31
C GLU A 90 15.28 -20.20 -7.91
N SER A 91 15.97 -19.60 -8.89
CA SER A 91 17.03 -18.63 -8.60
C SER A 91 16.46 -17.43 -7.83
N GLN A 92 17.18 -16.99 -6.80
CA GLN A 92 16.71 -15.89 -5.94
C GLN A 92 16.64 -14.57 -6.71
N PHE A 93 17.47 -14.41 -7.74
CA PHE A 93 17.39 -13.26 -8.64
C PHE A 93 16.06 -13.24 -9.41
N TYR A 94 15.62 -14.38 -9.95
CA TYR A 94 14.32 -14.45 -10.61
C TYR A 94 13.15 -14.34 -9.60
N LYS A 95 13.30 -14.87 -8.38
CA LYS A 95 12.31 -14.66 -7.32
C LYS A 95 12.10 -13.17 -7.01
N PHE A 96 13.16 -12.37 -6.97
CA PHE A 96 13.05 -10.92 -6.78
C PHE A 96 12.13 -10.28 -7.84
N TYR A 97 12.32 -10.60 -9.12
CA TYR A 97 11.44 -10.13 -10.19
C TYR A 97 9.98 -10.57 -10.00
N ARG A 98 9.75 -11.79 -9.54
CA ARG A 98 8.38 -12.28 -9.28
C ARG A 98 7.71 -11.54 -8.12
N MET A 99 8.45 -11.22 -7.06
CA MET A 99 7.90 -10.53 -5.89
C MET A 99 7.38 -9.13 -6.24
N HIS A 100 7.98 -8.47 -7.23
CA HIS A 100 7.49 -7.22 -7.80
C HIS A 100 6.06 -7.34 -8.35
N ASN A 101 5.81 -8.37 -9.17
CA ASN A 101 4.47 -8.64 -9.74
C ASN A 101 3.46 -8.93 -8.64
N HIS A 102 3.85 -9.70 -7.62
CA HIS A 102 3.02 -9.96 -6.44
C HIS A 102 2.67 -8.66 -5.69
N HIS A 103 3.65 -7.79 -5.46
CA HIS A 103 3.44 -6.53 -4.77
C HIS A 103 2.48 -5.62 -5.55
N PHE A 104 2.59 -5.58 -6.89
CA PHE A 104 1.65 -4.83 -7.73
C PHE A 104 0.21 -5.34 -7.59
N ILE A 105 -0.02 -6.67 -7.57
CA ILE A 105 -1.37 -7.21 -7.33
C ILE A 105 -1.88 -6.74 -5.98
N VAL A 106 -1.08 -6.89 -4.92
CA VAL A 106 -1.48 -6.53 -3.55
C VAL A 106 -1.86 -5.06 -3.48
N TRP A 107 -1.00 -4.18 -4.01
CA TRP A 107 -1.21 -2.74 -4.02
C TRP A 107 -2.47 -2.35 -4.79
N CYS A 108 -2.61 -2.77 -6.06
CA CYS A 108 -3.77 -2.41 -6.87
C CYS A 108 -5.07 -3.03 -6.31
N ALA A 109 -5.04 -4.25 -5.78
CA ALA A 109 -6.19 -4.88 -5.16
C ALA A 109 -6.63 -4.14 -3.88
N MET A 110 -5.69 -3.61 -3.09
CA MET A 110 -6.01 -2.73 -1.95
C MET A 110 -6.71 -1.44 -2.40
N PHE A 111 -6.31 -0.87 -3.55
CA PHE A 111 -6.94 0.31 -4.14
C PHE A 111 -8.35 0.04 -4.72
N GLU A 112 -8.60 -1.17 -5.20
CA GLU A 112 -9.90 -1.64 -5.70
C GLU A 112 -10.82 -2.25 -4.63
N GLY A 113 -10.39 -2.29 -3.37
CA GLY A 113 -11.20 -2.86 -2.29
C GLY A 113 -11.35 -4.38 -2.34
N GLN A 114 -10.41 -5.08 -2.99
CA GLN A 114 -10.40 -6.54 -3.16
C GLN A 114 -9.55 -7.21 -2.08
N TYR A 115 -10.11 -7.38 -0.89
CA TYR A 115 -9.42 -8.00 0.25
C TYR A 115 -8.96 -9.42 -0.05
N GLU A 116 -9.81 -10.24 -0.67
CA GLU A 116 -9.51 -11.66 -0.90
C GLU A 116 -8.35 -11.81 -1.89
N THR A 117 -8.36 -11.03 -2.97
CA THR A 117 -7.26 -10.98 -3.94
C THR A 117 -5.97 -10.49 -3.30
N ALA A 118 -6.02 -9.36 -2.58
CA ALA A 118 -4.84 -8.79 -1.94
C ALA A 118 -4.20 -9.79 -0.94
N LEU A 119 -5.00 -10.40 -0.07
CA LEU A 119 -4.48 -11.32 0.94
C LEU A 119 -3.96 -12.60 0.30
N LYS A 120 -4.66 -13.17 -0.70
CA LYS A 120 -4.21 -14.36 -1.43
C LYS A 120 -2.81 -14.17 -2.00
N TYR A 121 -2.55 -13.06 -2.69
CA TYR A 121 -1.25 -12.84 -3.34
C TYR A 121 -0.16 -12.38 -2.37
N ALA A 122 -0.50 -11.67 -1.28
CA ALA A 122 0.43 -11.39 -0.19
C ALA A 122 0.90 -12.68 0.50
N ARG A 123 -0.03 -13.59 0.83
CA ARG A 123 0.29 -14.90 1.41
C ARG A 123 1.10 -15.77 0.47
N LYS A 124 0.74 -15.77 -0.82
CA LYS A 124 1.49 -16.50 -1.84
C LYS A 124 2.93 -16.01 -1.94
N ALA A 125 3.16 -14.69 -1.94
CA ALA A 125 4.50 -14.12 -1.92
C ALA A 125 5.26 -14.55 -0.66
N ALA A 126 4.69 -14.33 0.53
CA ALA A 126 5.31 -14.68 1.81
C ALA A 126 5.67 -16.18 1.91
N ALA A 127 4.82 -17.08 1.40
CA ALA A 127 5.09 -18.51 1.40
C ALA A 127 6.31 -18.93 0.56
N THR A 128 6.70 -18.11 -0.44
CA THR A 128 7.90 -18.36 -1.26
C THR A 128 9.19 -17.83 -0.64
N LEU A 129 9.07 -17.14 0.51
CA LEU A 129 10.13 -16.44 1.22
C LEU A 129 10.29 -16.95 2.66
N PRO A 130 10.57 -18.27 2.85
CA PRO A 130 10.93 -18.77 4.17
C PRO A 130 12.27 -18.15 4.62
N ALA A 131 12.63 -18.32 5.91
CA ALA A 131 13.96 -17.91 6.39
C ALA A 131 15.05 -18.53 5.50
N GLY A 132 14.93 -19.83 5.23
CA GLY A 132 15.83 -20.56 4.34
C GLY A 132 17.26 -20.60 4.86
N ASP A 133 18.23 -20.68 3.95
CA ASP A 133 19.66 -20.77 4.24
C ASP A 133 20.46 -19.87 3.28
N GLU A 134 21.79 -19.98 3.29
CA GLU A 134 22.66 -19.16 2.43
C GLU A 134 22.38 -19.32 0.91
N ASN A 135 21.65 -20.36 0.49
CA ASN A 135 21.33 -20.63 -0.91
C ASN A 135 19.87 -20.33 -1.27
N HIS A 136 18.98 -20.08 -0.29
CA HIS A 136 17.56 -19.92 -0.54
C HIS A 136 16.84 -19.05 0.50
N GLY A 137 15.78 -18.36 0.09
CA GLY A 137 14.89 -17.65 1.00
C GLY A 137 15.50 -16.34 1.47
N VAL A 138 15.07 -15.88 2.64
CA VAL A 138 15.50 -14.58 3.17
C VAL A 138 16.98 -14.60 3.57
N ASN A 139 17.54 -15.74 3.94
CA ASN A 139 18.97 -15.86 4.31
C ASN A 139 19.92 -16.00 3.11
N PHE A 140 19.42 -15.90 1.87
CA PHE A 140 20.23 -16.08 0.67
C PHE A 140 21.40 -15.10 0.56
N MET A 141 22.58 -15.65 0.26
CA MET A 141 23.84 -14.95 0.04
C MET A 141 24.29 -15.06 -1.42
N LEU A 142 24.28 -13.95 -2.17
CA LEU A 142 24.87 -13.88 -3.50
C LEU A 142 26.41 -13.94 -3.38
N ALA A 143 26.98 -14.91 -4.12
CA ALA A 143 28.40 -15.24 -4.08
C ALA A 143 28.94 -15.56 -2.67
N GLY A 144 28.05 -15.94 -1.72
CA GLY A 144 28.41 -16.23 -0.33
C GLY A 144 28.78 -15.00 0.51
N ILE A 145 28.62 -13.78 -0.02
CA ILE A 145 29.08 -12.55 0.66
C ILE A 145 28.06 -11.41 0.67
N ILE A 146 27.17 -11.31 -0.32
CA ILE A 146 26.17 -10.24 -0.39
C ILE A 146 24.82 -10.82 0.09
N PRO A 147 24.23 -10.32 1.19
CA PRO A 147 22.99 -10.85 1.75
C PRO A 147 21.76 -10.40 0.94
N MET A 148 21.67 -10.84 -0.32
CA MET A 148 20.64 -10.43 -1.28
C MET A 148 19.23 -10.78 -0.81
N GLY A 149 19.00 -11.98 -0.27
CA GLY A 149 17.67 -12.37 0.20
C GLY A 149 17.21 -11.47 1.34
N ALA A 150 18.15 -11.17 2.22
CA ALA A 150 17.91 -10.44 3.43
C ALA A 150 17.59 -8.98 3.08
N ILE A 151 18.42 -8.36 2.23
CA ILE A 151 18.24 -6.97 1.77
C ILE A 151 16.96 -6.79 0.95
N PHE A 152 16.69 -7.67 -0.02
CA PHE A 152 15.69 -7.40 -1.07
C PHE A 152 14.41 -8.22 -0.99
N LEU A 153 14.38 -9.35 -0.26
CA LEU A 153 13.21 -10.24 -0.24
C LEU A 153 12.41 -10.17 1.06
N GLU A 154 13.08 -9.97 2.20
CA GLU A 154 12.43 -9.99 3.53
C GLU A 154 11.21 -9.07 3.63
N SER A 155 11.30 -7.87 3.07
CA SER A 155 10.28 -6.83 3.16
C SER A 155 8.94 -7.23 2.52
N TYR A 156 8.92 -8.13 1.54
CA TYR A 156 7.66 -8.59 0.93
C TYR A 156 6.80 -9.44 1.88
N VAL A 157 7.40 -10.05 2.92
CA VAL A 157 6.67 -10.80 3.95
C VAL A 157 5.72 -9.87 4.74
N THR A 158 6.06 -8.58 4.81
CA THR A 158 5.26 -7.57 5.52
C THR A 158 3.90 -7.29 4.87
N MET A 159 3.73 -7.59 3.57
CA MET A 159 2.53 -7.25 2.79
C MET A 159 1.24 -7.78 3.41
N THR A 160 1.29 -9.00 3.95
CA THR A 160 0.15 -9.64 4.61
C THR A 160 -0.46 -8.76 5.71
N TRP A 161 0.38 -8.11 6.51
CA TRP A 161 -0.04 -7.27 7.62
C TRP A 161 -0.67 -5.97 7.13
N HIS A 162 -0.09 -5.34 6.10
CA HIS A 162 -0.65 -4.13 5.49
C HIS A 162 -2.02 -4.38 4.84
N VAL A 163 -2.23 -5.54 4.21
CA VAL A 163 -3.54 -5.93 3.69
C VAL A 163 -4.56 -6.02 4.83
N MET A 164 -4.24 -6.74 5.90
CA MET A 164 -5.16 -6.88 7.04
C MET A 164 -5.47 -5.52 7.69
N ILE A 165 -4.49 -4.62 7.81
CA ILE A 165 -4.70 -3.26 8.32
C ILE A 165 -5.68 -2.49 7.44
N ARG A 166 -5.44 -2.48 6.12
CA ARG A 166 -6.26 -1.74 5.16
C ARG A 166 -7.73 -2.11 5.24
N PHE A 167 -8.02 -3.38 5.46
CA PHE A 167 -9.37 -3.91 5.50
C PHE A 167 -9.93 -4.11 6.91
N GLY A 168 -9.29 -3.52 7.92
CA GLY A 168 -9.80 -3.50 9.29
C GLY A 168 -9.92 -4.86 9.96
N LYS A 169 -9.06 -5.81 9.58
CA LYS A 169 -9.09 -7.19 10.07
C LYS A 169 -8.42 -7.32 11.43
N TRP A 170 -8.88 -6.53 12.39
CA TRP A 170 -8.24 -6.36 13.70
C TRP A 170 -8.10 -7.68 14.46
N ASP A 171 -9.15 -8.50 14.49
CA ASP A 171 -9.11 -9.80 15.17
C ASP A 171 -8.18 -10.80 14.47
N GLU A 172 -8.12 -10.76 13.13
CA GLU A 172 -7.21 -11.61 12.36
C GLU A 172 -5.75 -11.21 12.62
N ILE A 173 -5.43 -9.91 12.66
CA ILE A 173 -4.09 -9.40 13.02
C ILE A 173 -3.66 -9.90 14.40
N LEU A 174 -4.56 -9.85 15.38
CA LEU A 174 -4.25 -10.25 16.75
C LEU A 174 -4.09 -11.77 16.91
N ALA A 175 -4.76 -12.55 16.07
CA ALA A 175 -4.67 -14.01 16.01
C ALA A 175 -3.55 -14.53 15.09
N GLU A 176 -3.04 -13.70 14.19
CA GLU A 176 -2.03 -14.06 13.21
C GLU A 176 -0.69 -14.43 13.90
N PRO A 177 -0.09 -15.59 13.54
CA PRO A 177 1.20 -15.98 14.09
C PRO A 177 2.31 -14.95 13.84
N MET A 178 3.07 -14.65 14.89
CA MET A 178 4.23 -13.78 14.79
C MET A 178 5.48 -14.52 14.31
N HIS A 179 6.35 -13.83 13.57
CA HIS A 179 7.69 -14.32 13.29
C HIS A 179 8.54 -14.16 14.57
N SER A 180 9.40 -15.13 14.86
CA SER A 180 10.24 -15.12 16.07
C SER A 180 11.73 -14.94 15.79
N ASP A 181 12.17 -15.22 14.56
CA ASP A 181 13.57 -15.08 14.15
C ASP A 181 13.86 -13.61 13.81
N LYS A 182 14.51 -12.93 14.75
CA LYS A 182 14.83 -11.49 14.66
C LYS A 182 15.95 -11.20 13.67
N ASP A 183 16.77 -12.17 13.30
CA ASP A 183 17.85 -11.97 12.35
C ASP A 183 17.33 -12.15 10.91
N ALA A 184 16.46 -13.14 10.70
CA ALA A 184 15.84 -13.40 9.42
C ALA A 184 14.73 -12.41 9.07
N PHE A 185 13.86 -12.03 10.02
CA PHE A 185 12.65 -11.25 9.76
C PHE A 185 12.53 -9.94 10.55
N PRO A 186 13.58 -9.10 10.62
CA PRO A 186 13.57 -7.92 11.47
C PRO A 186 12.51 -6.88 11.06
N ALA A 187 12.33 -6.60 9.75
CA ALA A 187 11.36 -5.62 9.30
C ALA A 187 9.93 -6.15 9.43
N THR A 188 9.74 -7.45 9.19
CA THR A 188 8.47 -8.14 9.40
C THR A 188 8.03 -8.07 10.85
N ILE A 189 8.93 -8.33 11.81
CA ILE A 189 8.60 -8.26 13.24
C ILE A 189 8.25 -6.83 13.65
N ALA A 190 8.97 -5.81 13.15
CA ALA A 190 8.58 -4.43 13.36
C ALA A 190 7.17 -4.15 12.80
N THR A 191 6.89 -4.54 11.55
CA THR A 191 5.55 -4.38 10.96
C THR A 191 4.46 -5.15 11.72
N GLN A 192 4.77 -6.30 12.32
CA GLN A 192 3.85 -7.08 13.16
C GLN A 192 3.41 -6.30 14.40
N HIS A 193 4.36 -5.72 15.14
CA HIS A 193 4.05 -4.88 16.30
C HIS A 193 3.29 -3.62 15.90
N TYR A 194 3.65 -3.00 14.77
CA TYR A 194 2.88 -1.89 14.20
C TYR A 194 1.41 -2.28 13.93
N ALA A 195 1.19 -3.38 13.21
CA ALA A 195 -0.15 -3.84 12.84
C ALA A 195 -1.00 -4.15 14.09
N ARG A 196 -0.42 -4.85 15.06
CA ARG A 196 -1.08 -5.19 16.32
C ARG A 196 -1.40 -3.95 17.15
N GLY A 197 -0.49 -2.98 17.20
CA GLY A 197 -0.71 -1.70 17.86
C GLY A 197 -1.88 -0.92 17.25
N VAL A 198 -1.94 -0.81 15.92
CA VAL A 198 -3.09 -0.21 15.21
C VAL A 198 -4.38 -0.98 15.47
N ALA A 199 -4.34 -2.32 15.49
CA ALA A 199 -5.50 -3.15 15.79
C ALA A 199 -6.03 -2.92 17.21
N TYR A 200 -5.16 -2.91 18.23
CA TYR A 200 -5.57 -2.60 19.61
C TYR A 200 -6.10 -1.18 19.75
N ALA A 201 -5.45 -0.19 19.13
CA ALA A 201 -5.94 1.20 19.12
C ALA A 201 -7.32 1.30 18.46
N SER A 202 -7.52 0.64 17.32
CA SER A 202 -8.83 0.62 16.64
C SER A 202 -9.94 -0.03 17.47
N LYS A 203 -9.58 -1.00 18.33
CA LYS A 203 -10.49 -1.67 19.28
C LYS A 203 -10.69 -0.92 20.60
N GLY A 204 -10.05 0.24 20.80
CA GLY A 204 -10.14 1.00 22.07
C GLY A 204 -9.26 0.47 23.20
N MET A 205 -8.37 -0.48 22.91
CA MET A 205 -7.46 -1.12 23.86
C MET A 205 -6.14 -0.33 23.91
N VAL A 206 -6.21 0.91 24.39
CA VAL A 206 -5.07 1.85 24.39
C VAL A 206 -3.84 1.30 25.15
N PRO A 207 -3.97 0.73 26.37
CA PRO A 207 -2.81 0.18 27.08
C PRO A 207 -2.09 -0.93 26.30
N GLU A 208 -2.84 -1.81 25.63
CA GLU A 208 -2.29 -2.87 24.80
C GLU A 208 -1.63 -2.33 23.53
N ALA A 209 -2.21 -1.28 22.94
CA ALA A 209 -1.61 -0.59 21.80
C ALA A 209 -0.29 0.09 22.18
N GLU A 210 -0.22 0.74 23.34
CA GLU A 210 1.01 1.33 23.89
C GLU A 210 2.07 0.26 24.18
N ALA A 211 1.68 -0.92 24.66
CA ALA A 211 2.59 -2.05 24.85
C ALA A 211 3.18 -2.53 23.51
N GLU A 212 2.37 -2.67 22.47
CA GLU A 212 2.86 -2.99 21.11
C GLU A 212 3.74 -1.85 20.54
N GLN A 213 3.47 -0.59 20.87
CA GLN A 213 4.29 0.53 20.46
C GLN A 213 5.70 0.49 21.07
N VAL A 214 5.82 0.08 22.34
CA VAL A 214 7.13 -0.15 22.97
C VAL A 214 7.88 -1.25 22.23
N LEU A 215 7.23 -2.38 21.96
CA LEU A 215 7.85 -3.51 21.23
C LEU A 215 8.22 -3.14 19.79
N PHE A 216 7.41 -2.31 19.12
CA PHE A 216 7.73 -1.72 17.82
C PHE A 216 9.02 -0.89 17.90
N LYS A 217 9.10 0.05 18.85
CA LYS A 217 10.28 0.92 19.05
C LYS A 217 11.53 0.10 19.39
N GLU A 218 11.39 -0.98 20.16
CA GLU A 218 12.48 -1.95 20.41
C GLU A 218 12.91 -2.69 19.15
N ALA A 219 11.96 -3.14 18.32
CA ALA A 219 12.26 -3.82 17.06
C ALA A 219 13.04 -2.94 16.07
N LEU A 220 12.80 -1.62 16.07
CA LEU A 220 13.56 -0.66 15.26
C LEU A 220 15.05 -0.57 15.65
N GLN A 221 15.43 -1.00 16.85
CA GLN A 221 16.83 -1.01 17.29
C GLN A 221 17.59 -2.27 16.83
N ASN A 222 16.94 -3.17 16.10
CA ASN A 222 17.56 -4.41 15.65
C ASN A 222 18.59 -4.13 14.53
N PRO A 223 19.89 -4.47 14.72
CA PRO A 223 20.92 -4.22 13.71
C PRO A 223 20.70 -4.99 12.40
N ALA A 224 19.93 -6.09 12.41
CA ALA A 224 19.58 -6.82 11.19
C ALA A 224 18.68 -6.02 10.22
N LEU A 225 18.08 -4.90 10.67
CA LEU A 225 17.36 -3.97 9.79
C LEU A 225 18.29 -3.20 8.84
N ALA A 226 19.58 -3.11 9.15
CA ALA A 226 20.51 -2.29 8.39
C ALA A 226 20.52 -2.70 6.90
N GLY A 227 20.20 -1.74 6.03
CA GLY A 227 20.18 -1.93 4.58
C GLY A 227 19.01 -2.75 4.05
N ARG A 228 18.04 -3.19 4.87
CA ARG A 228 16.79 -3.81 4.39
C ARG A 228 16.04 -2.82 3.52
N VAL A 229 15.55 -3.26 2.36
CA VAL A 229 14.78 -2.43 1.44
C VAL A 229 13.49 -3.11 1.00
N MET A 230 12.48 -2.29 0.72
CA MET A 230 11.40 -2.64 -0.20
C MET A 230 11.64 -1.83 -1.46
N HIS A 231 12.14 -2.51 -2.50
CA HIS A 231 12.58 -1.90 -3.75
C HIS A 231 13.60 -0.76 -3.49
N ASN A 232 13.25 0.49 -3.79
CA ASN A 232 14.12 1.66 -3.61
C ASN A 232 14.06 2.29 -2.20
N ASN A 233 13.14 1.86 -1.35
CA ASN A 233 12.95 2.44 -0.03
C ASN A 233 13.59 1.59 1.05
N LEU A 234 14.35 2.22 1.95
CA LEU A 234 14.79 1.55 3.17
C LEU A 234 13.58 1.18 4.02
N MET A 235 13.63 -0.02 4.61
CA MET A 235 12.66 -0.41 5.63
C MET A 235 12.82 0.48 6.86
N TYR A 236 14.06 0.73 7.27
CA TYR A 236 14.37 1.63 8.39
C TYR A 236 15.67 2.41 8.16
N GLN A 237 15.67 3.66 8.59
CA GLN A 237 16.85 4.48 8.85
C GLN A 237 16.54 5.47 9.98
N ASP A 238 17.56 6.15 10.49
CA ASP A 238 17.35 7.21 11.47
C ASP A 238 16.51 8.34 10.85
N PRO A 239 15.42 8.79 11.51
CA PRO A 239 14.57 9.84 10.95
C PRO A 239 15.28 11.16 10.61
N SER A 240 16.46 11.40 11.21
CA SER A 240 17.30 12.57 10.89
C SER A 240 18.07 12.44 9.57
N GLU A 241 18.23 11.21 9.06
CA GLU A 241 18.91 10.92 7.79
C GLU A 241 17.93 10.92 6.60
N GLY A 242 16.65 10.68 6.85
CA GLY A 242 15.59 10.74 5.84
C GLY A 242 14.39 9.85 6.18
N PRO A 243 13.36 9.84 5.31
CA PRO A 243 12.19 8.99 5.51
C PRO A 243 12.47 7.52 5.17
N SER A 244 11.82 6.61 5.88
CA SER A 244 11.77 5.17 5.57
C SER A 244 10.37 4.63 5.83
N ILE A 245 10.07 3.42 5.34
CA ILE A 245 8.74 2.81 5.48
C ILE A 245 8.35 2.69 6.95
N LEU A 246 9.27 2.23 7.82
CA LEU A 246 8.98 2.10 9.24
C LEU A 246 8.90 3.45 9.97
N ASN A 247 9.44 4.55 9.43
CA ASN A 247 9.16 5.88 9.98
C ASN A 247 7.72 6.33 9.70
N VAL A 248 7.16 5.98 8.53
CA VAL A 248 5.74 6.22 8.21
C VAL A 248 4.85 5.40 9.16
N ASN A 249 5.16 4.11 9.34
CA ASN A 249 4.43 3.24 10.26
C ASN A 249 4.49 3.74 11.71
N ALA A 250 5.65 4.27 12.15
CA ALA A 250 5.80 4.88 13.47
C ALA A 250 4.85 6.08 13.66
N ALA A 251 4.75 6.94 12.64
CA ALA A 251 3.86 8.10 12.69
C ALA A 251 2.39 7.68 12.78
N ILE A 252 1.98 6.74 11.93
CA ILE A 252 0.62 6.20 11.96
C ILE A 252 0.31 5.59 13.33
N LEU A 253 1.23 4.78 13.88
CA LEU A 253 1.01 4.11 15.16
C LEU A 253 0.83 5.10 16.32
N GLU A 254 1.72 6.09 16.41
CA GLU A 254 1.63 7.15 17.42
C GLU A 254 0.32 7.91 17.29
N ALA A 255 -0.07 8.29 16.07
CA ALA A 255 -1.32 9.00 15.84
C ALA A 255 -2.57 8.18 16.16
N GLU A 256 -2.62 6.90 15.79
CA GLU A 256 -3.77 6.02 16.05
C GLU A 256 -3.98 5.81 17.55
N ILE A 257 -2.89 5.65 18.32
CA ILE A 257 -2.93 5.52 19.78
C ILE A 257 -3.40 6.82 20.42
N GLU A 258 -2.79 7.95 20.04
CA GLU A 258 -3.18 9.27 20.55
C GLU A 258 -4.65 9.57 20.22
N TYR A 259 -5.04 9.39 18.95
CA TYR A 259 -6.41 9.61 18.50
C TYR A 259 -7.39 8.79 19.34
N ARG A 260 -7.13 7.50 19.53
CA ARG A 260 -8.01 6.66 20.31
C ARG A 260 -8.09 7.09 21.77
N ARG A 261 -6.97 7.49 22.38
CA ARG A 261 -6.95 8.02 23.76
C ARG A 261 -7.87 9.22 23.90
N GLN A 262 -7.79 10.16 22.97
CA GLN A 262 -8.60 11.39 22.95
C GLN A 262 -10.06 11.11 22.62
N PHE A 263 -10.32 10.17 21.71
CA PHE A 263 -11.66 9.71 21.39
C PHE A 263 -12.37 9.13 22.63
N LEU A 264 -11.67 8.28 23.39
CA LEU A 264 -12.22 7.71 24.63
C LEU A 264 -12.39 8.78 25.73
N ALA A 265 -11.45 9.72 25.86
CA ALA A 265 -11.57 10.83 26.80
C ALA A 265 -12.81 11.69 26.49
N LYS A 266 -13.01 12.04 25.21
CA LYS A 266 -14.20 12.76 24.72
C LYS A 266 -15.49 11.98 25.02
N ALA A 267 -15.51 10.68 24.75
CA ALA A 267 -16.68 9.82 25.01
C ALA A 267 -17.03 9.74 26.51
N ASP A 268 -16.02 9.77 27.38
CA ASP A 268 -16.16 9.79 28.84
C ASP A 268 -16.52 11.19 29.40
N GLY A 269 -16.62 12.22 28.55
CA GLY A 269 -16.87 13.60 28.98
C GLY A 269 -15.68 14.25 29.70
N LYS A 270 -14.46 13.75 29.48
CA LYS A 270 -13.21 14.34 29.96
C LYS A 270 -12.70 15.37 28.96
N ASP A 271 -11.77 16.22 29.39
CA ASP A 271 -11.03 17.10 28.50
C ASP A 271 -10.28 16.27 27.45
N TYR A 272 -10.32 16.70 26.19
CA TYR A 272 -9.72 16.02 25.06
C TYR A 272 -9.10 17.03 24.08
N ASP A 273 -8.05 16.61 23.38
CA ASP A 273 -7.37 17.39 22.35
C ASP A 273 -6.77 16.46 21.27
N PHE A 274 -7.32 16.50 20.06
CA PHE A 274 -6.84 15.68 18.93
C PHE A 274 -5.63 16.28 18.20
N THR A 275 -5.14 17.45 18.59
CA THR A 275 -4.08 18.19 17.86
C THR A 275 -2.85 17.32 17.63
N ALA A 276 -2.34 16.66 18.69
CA ALA A 276 -1.16 15.81 18.59
C ALA A 276 -1.35 14.63 17.62
N ALA A 277 -2.53 14.01 17.60
CA ALA A 277 -2.83 12.91 16.67
C ALA A 277 -2.86 13.38 15.21
N PHE A 278 -3.47 14.54 14.94
CA PHE A 278 -3.54 15.08 13.59
C PHE A 278 -2.20 15.61 13.09
N ASP A 279 -1.40 16.24 13.95
CA ASP A 279 -0.04 16.68 13.60
C ASP A 279 0.84 15.49 13.22
N GLU A 280 0.72 14.38 13.95
CA GLU A 280 1.46 13.16 13.66
C GLU A 280 0.99 12.46 12.37
N LEU A 281 -0.31 12.49 12.05
CA LEU A 281 -0.81 12.02 10.75
C LEU A 281 -0.33 12.90 9.59
N ARG A 282 -0.30 14.22 9.76
CA ARG A 282 0.25 15.14 8.76
C ARG A 282 1.74 14.89 8.55
N ARG A 283 2.50 14.63 9.62
CA ARG A 283 3.89 14.16 9.54
C ARG A 283 3.99 12.83 8.78
N GLY A 284 3.10 11.88 9.05
CA GLY A 284 3.02 10.61 8.32
C GLY A 284 2.77 10.79 6.81
N VAL A 285 1.90 11.72 6.43
CA VAL A 285 1.68 12.11 5.03
C VAL A 285 2.96 12.67 4.42
N ASP A 286 3.63 13.60 5.09
CA ASP A 286 4.89 14.18 4.60
C ASP A 286 5.98 13.12 4.41
N LEU A 287 6.21 12.26 5.41
CA LEU A 287 7.15 11.15 5.31
C LEU A 287 6.83 10.24 4.13
N SER A 288 5.54 9.88 3.96
CA SER A 288 5.09 8.97 2.90
C SER A 288 5.26 9.56 1.50
N LEU A 289 5.16 10.88 1.33
CA LEU A 289 5.33 11.56 0.05
C LEU A 289 6.80 11.81 -0.29
N ASN A 290 7.66 11.91 0.73
CA ASN A 290 9.11 12.11 0.56
C ASN A 290 9.91 10.80 0.55
N LEU A 291 9.25 9.64 0.64
CA LEU A 291 9.87 8.34 0.34
C LEU A 291 10.54 8.37 -1.05
N ALA A 292 11.58 7.57 -1.22
CA ALA A 292 12.19 7.39 -2.54
C ALA A 292 11.14 6.87 -3.52
N TYR A 293 11.20 7.36 -4.76
CA TYR A 293 10.30 6.91 -5.82
C TYR A 293 10.36 5.38 -5.95
N ASN A 294 9.18 4.78 -6.05
CA ASN A 294 9.04 3.34 -6.08
C ASN A 294 7.72 2.89 -6.69
N GLU A 295 7.77 1.73 -7.34
CA GLU A 295 6.65 1.12 -8.02
C GLU A 295 6.59 -0.37 -7.66
N PRO A 296 5.55 -0.86 -6.96
CA PRO A 296 4.49 -0.10 -6.29
C PRO A 296 5.00 0.86 -5.20
N TRP A 297 4.16 1.83 -4.82
CA TRP A 297 4.51 2.80 -3.78
C TRP A 297 4.88 2.08 -2.46
N GLY A 298 6.00 2.47 -1.84
CA GLY A 298 6.56 1.74 -0.68
C GLY A 298 5.60 1.66 0.51
N GLN A 299 4.86 2.72 0.79
CA GLN A 299 3.73 2.69 1.73
C GLN A 299 2.44 2.35 0.97
N MET A 300 2.01 1.09 1.04
CA MET A 300 0.89 0.58 0.23
C MET A 300 -0.47 1.25 0.50
N GLN A 301 -0.74 1.69 1.73
CA GLN A 301 -1.95 2.43 2.07
C GLN A 301 -1.63 3.93 2.21
N PRO A 302 -2.24 4.82 1.41
CA PRO A 302 -2.08 6.25 1.59
C PRO A 302 -2.46 6.71 3.00
N VAL A 303 -1.53 7.41 3.68
CA VAL A 303 -1.77 7.99 5.02
C VAL A 303 -2.91 9.01 5.00
N ARG A 304 -3.12 9.66 3.84
CA ARG A 304 -4.24 10.56 3.59
C ARG A 304 -5.61 9.92 3.83
N HIS A 305 -5.76 8.62 3.56
CA HIS A 305 -7.02 7.91 3.86
C HIS A 305 -7.28 7.82 5.37
N ILE A 306 -6.23 7.67 6.19
CA ILE A 306 -6.37 7.66 7.65
C ILE A 306 -6.69 9.07 8.13
N LEU A 307 -5.89 10.06 7.74
CA LEU A 307 -6.07 11.46 8.11
C LEU A 307 -7.46 11.99 7.73
N GLY A 308 -7.88 11.80 6.48
CA GLY A 308 -9.18 12.26 5.99
C GLY A 308 -10.35 11.59 6.71
N ALA A 309 -10.25 10.30 7.06
CA ALA A 309 -11.32 9.60 7.78
C ALA A 309 -11.50 10.15 9.19
N LEU A 310 -10.39 10.35 9.90
CA LEU A 310 -10.40 10.78 11.30
C LEU A 310 -10.72 12.27 11.45
N LEU A 311 -10.33 13.11 10.48
CA LEU A 311 -10.76 14.51 10.37
C LEU A 311 -12.28 14.59 10.16
N PHE A 312 -12.80 13.83 9.19
CA PHE A 312 -14.23 13.79 8.88
C PHE A 312 -15.04 13.33 10.11
N GLU A 313 -14.58 12.31 10.83
CA GLU A 313 -15.21 11.81 12.05
C GLU A 313 -15.33 12.87 13.16
N GLN A 314 -14.36 13.76 13.27
CA GLN A 314 -14.38 14.85 14.25
C GLN A 314 -15.07 16.13 13.73
N GLY A 315 -15.62 16.10 12.50
CA GLY A 315 -16.34 17.21 11.89
C GLY A 315 -15.45 18.26 11.24
N HIS A 316 -14.16 17.97 11.01
CA HIS A 316 -13.24 18.84 10.26
C HIS A 316 -13.43 18.62 8.75
N ILE A 317 -14.61 18.95 8.24
CA ILE A 317 -15.06 18.61 6.89
C ILE A 317 -14.21 19.30 5.82
N GLU A 318 -13.90 20.58 6.00
CA GLU A 318 -13.13 21.36 5.02
C GLU A 318 -11.72 20.79 4.84
N GLU A 319 -11.02 20.47 5.93
CA GLU A 319 -9.68 19.88 5.87
C GLU A 319 -9.72 18.45 5.31
N ALA A 320 -10.72 17.65 5.70
CA ALA A 320 -10.89 16.31 5.14
C ALA A 320 -11.08 16.35 3.61
N GLU A 321 -11.87 17.30 3.10
CA GLU A 321 -12.07 17.50 1.66
C GLU A 321 -10.75 17.83 0.95
N GLU A 322 -9.95 18.76 1.49
CA GLU A 322 -8.63 19.11 0.95
C GLU A 322 -7.70 17.88 0.86
N VAL A 323 -7.71 17.04 1.90
CA VAL A 323 -6.93 15.80 1.94
C VAL A 323 -7.36 14.84 0.83
N TYR A 324 -8.66 14.62 0.62
CA TYR A 324 -9.14 13.70 -0.44
C TYR A 324 -8.95 14.25 -1.84
N ARG A 325 -9.09 15.57 -2.04
CA ARG A 325 -8.77 16.19 -3.33
C ARG A 325 -7.29 16.04 -3.69
N ALA A 326 -6.41 16.21 -2.72
CA ALA A 326 -4.97 15.96 -2.90
C ALA A 326 -4.67 14.48 -3.14
N ASP A 327 -5.42 13.56 -2.53
CA ASP A 327 -5.29 12.12 -2.72
C ASP A 327 -5.66 11.68 -4.14
N ILE A 328 -6.88 11.97 -4.61
CA ILE A 328 -7.36 11.55 -5.95
C ILE A 328 -6.54 12.20 -7.06
N LYS A 329 -5.95 13.38 -6.82
CA LYS A 329 -5.03 14.01 -7.78
C LYS A 329 -3.79 13.16 -8.03
N LEU A 330 -3.28 12.48 -6.99
CA LEU A 330 -2.11 11.61 -7.10
C LEU A 330 -2.52 10.19 -7.51
N TRP A 331 -3.54 9.65 -6.86
CA TRP A 331 -4.07 8.31 -7.07
C TRP A 331 -5.40 8.39 -7.80
N LYS A 332 -5.33 8.62 -9.12
CA LYS A 332 -6.50 8.89 -9.94
C LYS A 332 -7.56 7.80 -9.80
N ASP A 333 -8.81 8.22 -9.68
CA ASP A 333 -10.00 7.37 -9.64
C ASP A 333 -9.95 6.20 -8.63
N ASN A 334 -9.14 6.31 -7.57
CA ASN A 334 -9.15 5.29 -6.53
C ASN A 334 -10.44 5.34 -5.72
N MET A 335 -11.06 4.17 -5.45
CA MET A 335 -12.39 4.13 -4.84
C MET A 335 -12.44 4.75 -3.43
N TRP A 336 -11.31 4.77 -2.73
CA TRP A 336 -11.23 5.23 -1.35
C TRP A 336 -11.18 6.75 -1.26
N GLY A 337 -10.31 7.39 -2.04
CA GLY A 337 -10.32 8.84 -2.20
C GLY A 337 -11.68 9.32 -2.67
N LEU A 338 -12.28 8.65 -3.67
CA LEU A 338 -13.62 8.96 -4.18
C LEU A 338 -14.70 8.86 -3.09
N LEU A 339 -14.67 7.81 -2.26
CA LEU A 339 -15.56 7.69 -1.09
C LEU A 339 -15.39 8.87 -0.13
N GLY A 340 -14.15 9.21 0.20
CA GLY A 340 -13.85 10.31 1.12
C GLY A 340 -14.36 11.66 0.61
N LEU A 341 -14.10 11.97 -0.65
CA LEU A 341 -14.60 13.19 -1.29
C LEU A 341 -16.13 13.21 -1.35
N LYS A 342 -16.75 12.07 -1.73
CA LYS A 342 -18.21 11.91 -1.71
C LYS A 342 -18.80 12.26 -0.34
N LEU A 343 -18.25 11.70 0.74
CA LEU A 343 -18.73 11.96 2.10
C LEU A 343 -18.62 13.44 2.49
N CYS A 344 -17.53 14.11 2.12
CA CYS A 344 -17.34 15.54 2.38
C CYS A 344 -18.37 16.40 1.63
N LEU A 345 -18.62 16.09 0.36
CA LEU A 345 -19.61 16.79 -0.48
C LEU A 345 -21.05 16.56 0.05
N GLU A 346 -21.36 15.36 0.52
CA GLU A 346 -22.64 15.05 1.18
C GLU A 346 -22.82 15.87 2.47
N ALA A 347 -21.77 15.98 3.29
CA ALA A 347 -21.80 16.74 4.53
C ALA A 347 -21.98 18.25 4.31
N ARG A 348 -21.35 18.81 3.27
CA ARG A 348 -21.53 20.22 2.89
C ARG A 348 -22.92 20.51 2.32
N GLY A 349 -23.47 19.61 1.50
CA GLY A 349 -24.81 19.75 0.93
C GLY A 349 -25.00 20.91 -0.05
N ASP A 350 -23.91 21.55 -0.52
CA ASP A 350 -23.92 22.75 -1.36
C ASP A 350 -23.32 22.56 -2.77
N ALA A 351 -22.92 21.33 -3.13
CA ALA A 351 -22.24 21.00 -4.39
C ALA A 351 -22.87 19.80 -5.12
N ALA A 352 -24.17 19.90 -5.44
CA ALA A 352 -24.97 18.77 -5.93
C ALA A 352 -24.48 18.15 -7.27
N GLU A 353 -23.97 18.97 -8.19
CA GLU A 353 -23.46 18.49 -9.49
C GLU A 353 -22.17 17.68 -9.31
N GLU A 354 -21.18 18.23 -8.60
CA GLU A 354 -19.94 17.54 -8.28
C GLU A 354 -20.19 16.25 -7.48
N LEU A 355 -21.10 16.31 -6.49
CA LEU A 355 -21.49 15.11 -5.73
C LEU A 355 -22.05 14.01 -6.64
N ALA A 356 -22.87 14.35 -7.64
CA ALA A 356 -23.41 13.38 -8.57
C ALA A 356 -22.31 12.73 -9.42
N GLU A 357 -21.35 13.52 -9.91
CA GLU A 357 -20.19 13.03 -10.67
C GLU A 357 -19.30 12.10 -9.85
N VAL A 358 -18.89 12.54 -8.66
CA VAL A 358 -18.04 11.75 -7.75
C VAL A 358 -18.77 10.49 -7.31
N THR A 359 -20.08 10.54 -7.05
CA THR A 359 -20.88 9.36 -6.68
C THR A 359 -20.97 8.36 -7.82
N ALA A 360 -21.19 8.82 -9.05
CA ALA A 360 -21.23 7.93 -10.22
C ALA A 360 -19.89 7.20 -10.40
N LEU A 361 -18.79 7.94 -10.32
CA LEU A 361 -17.44 7.37 -10.43
C LEU A 361 -17.13 6.42 -9.26
N PHE A 362 -17.46 6.80 -8.02
CA PHE A 362 -17.31 5.92 -6.87
C PHE A 362 -18.08 4.60 -7.05
N ASN A 363 -19.35 4.66 -7.49
CA ASN A 363 -20.17 3.46 -7.70
C ASN A 363 -19.58 2.56 -8.79
N GLU A 364 -19.06 3.13 -9.88
CA GLU A 364 -18.38 2.38 -10.92
C GLU A 364 -17.12 1.69 -10.39
N ARG A 365 -16.26 2.43 -9.67
CA ARG A 365 -14.98 1.91 -9.17
C ARG A 365 -15.18 0.87 -8.06
N SER A 366 -16.09 1.13 -7.13
CA SER A 366 -16.39 0.22 -6.00
C SER A 366 -17.24 -1.01 -6.38
N SER A 367 -17.83 -1.06 -7.58
CA SER A 367 -18.65 -2.20 -8.02
C SER A 367 -17.91 -3.55 -8.05
N ARG A 368 -16.57 -3.52 -8.00
CA ARG A 368 -15.69 -4.69 -8.05
C ARG A 368 -15.02 -5.00 -6.71
N ALA A 369 -15.32 -4.21 -5.67
CA ALA A 369 -14.77 -4.42 -4.34
C ALA A 369 -15.47 -5.60 -3.65
N ASP A 370 -14.69 -6.44 -2.96
CA ASP A 370 -15.25 -7.48 -2.08
C ASP A 370 -15.90 -6.83 -0.84
N ILE A 371 -15.38 -5.66 -0.45
CA ILE A 371 -15.83 -4.88 0.70
C ILE A 371 -16.01 -3.44 0.24
N VAL A 372 -17.25 -2.95 0.26
CA VAL A 372 -17.56 -1.53 0.08
C VAL A 372 -17.60 -0.86 1.45
N PRO A 373 -16.58 -0.08 1.83
CA PRO A 373 -16.50 0.47 3.17
C PRO A 373 -17.39 1.72 3.30
N ALA A 374 -17.87 1.99 4.52
CA ALA A 374 -18.61 3.22 4.81
C ALA A 374 -17.69 4.45 4.97
N LYS A 375 -16.40 4.20 5.24
CA LYS A 375 -15.36 5.22 5.48
C LYS A 375 -14.05 4.78 4.85
N THR A 376 -13.12 5.70 4.68
CA THR A 376 -11.85 5.42 4.00
C THR A 376 -10.80 4.73 4.89
N CYS A 377 -11.05 4.67 6.20
CA CYS A 377 -10.29 3.91 7.20
C CYS A 377 -11.23 3.18 8.17
N PHE A 378 -10.92 1.92 8.49
CA PHE A 378 -11.65 1.14 9.50
C PHE A 378 -11.30 1.53 10.95
N CYS A 379 -10.29 2.38 11.13
CA CYS A 379 -9.95 3.00 12.41
C CYS A 379 -11.00 4.03 12.85
N ALA A 380 -11.70 4.62 11.88
CA ALA A 380 -12.75 5.61 12.10
C ALA A 380 -14.05 4.91 12.57
N GLN A 381 -14.49 5.16 13.79
CA GLN A 381 -15.73 4.61 14.36
C GLN A 381 -16.91 5.54 14.05
N ASP A 382 -18.07 5.00 13.69
CA ASP A 382 -19.26 5.84 13.56
C ASP A 382 -19.38 6.69 14.81
N ALA A 383 -19.37 8.02 14.65
CA ALA A 383 -19.68 8.92 15.74
C ALA A 383 -21.09 8.51 16.18
N LEU A 384 -21.16 7.67 17.20
CA LEU A 384 -22.42 7.10 17.68
C LEU A 384 -23.29 8.29 18.05
N ALA A 385 -24.17 8.67 17.14
CA ALA A 385 -25.41 9.30 17.53
C ALA A 385 -26.13 8.20 18.31
N LYS A 386 -25.92 8.18 19.63
CA LYS A 386 -26.84 7.49 20.53
C LYS A 386 -28.19 8.08 20.22
N SER A 387 -29.01 7.35 19.46
CA SER A 387 -30.43 7.64 19.43
C SER A 387 -30.91 7.53 20.88
N CYS A 388 -31.80 8.42 21.30
CA CYS A 388 -32.24 8.57 22.69
C CYS A 388 -33.00 7.36 23.29
N CYS A 389 -32.74 6.14 22.82
CA CYS A 389 -33.42 4.91 23.23
C CYS A 389 -32.50 3.70 23.48
N ASP A 390 -31.18 3.88 23.61
CA ASP A 390 -30.29 2.83 24.17
C ASP A 390 -29.92 3.10 25.64
#